data_AF-A0A0G4I7U6-F1
#
_entry.id   AF-A0A0G4I7U6-F1
#
_cell.length_a   1.000
_cell.length_b   1.000
_cell.length_c   1.000
_cell.angle_alpha   90.00
_cell.angle_beta   90.00
_cell.angle_gamma   90.00
#
_symmetry.space_group_name_H-M   'P 1'
#
loop_
_entity.id
_entity.type
_entity.pdbx_description
1 polymer ?
#
loop_
_entity_poly.entity_id
_entity_poly.type
_entity_poly.pdbx_seq_one_letter_code
_entity_poly.pdbx_strand_id
1 'polypeptide(L)'
;MGVLFGLFIFLLSNAAVLVQSKSPSEWVSSRRTIYQVVTDRFALGDGQEDLCVDGHMSEECPNGRFCGGSFDGLADHLQYIQYMKFGAV
;
A
#
# COMPACT_ATOMS: atom_id res chain seq x y z
N MET A 1 23.01 36.46 -9.13
CA MET A 1 22.32 35.75 -8.04
C MET A 1 20.81 35.56 -8.29
N GLY A 2 20.09 36.49 -8.92
CA GLY A 2 18.63 36.36 -9.12
C GLY A 2 18.16 35.23 -10.04
N VAL A 3 18.90 34.92 -11.12
CA VAL A 3 18.49 33.89 -12.11
C VAL A 3 18.62 32.47 -11.54
N LEU A 4 19.68 32.19 -10.78
CA LEU A 4 19.89 30.90 -10.11
C LEU A 4 18.84 30.67 -9.00
N PHE A 5 18.48 31.73 -8.27
CA PHE A 5 17.47 31.66 -7.21
C PHE A 5 16.06 31.41 -7.79
N GLY A 6 15.73 32.02 -8.94
CA GLY A 6 14.48 31.76 -9.65
C GLY A 6 14.37 30.34 -10.21
N LEU A 7 15.45 29.79 -10.78
CA LEU A 7 15.51 28.38 -11.22
C LEU A 7 15.34 27.39 -10.07
N PHE A 8 15.92 27.70 -8.90
CA PHE A 8 15.82 26.86 -7.71
C PHE A 8 14.38 26.79 -7.17
N ILE A 9 13.65 27.92 -7.16
CA ILE A 9 12.23 27.96 -6.75
C ILE A 9 11.33 27.21 -7.75
N PHE A 10 11.59 27.32 -9.06
CA PHE A 10 10.82 26.61 -10.09
C PHE A 10 11.05 25.09 -10.07
N LEU A 11 12.26 24.66 -9.71
CA LEU A 11 12.57 23.24 -9.47
C LEU A 11 11.90 22.72 -8.19
N LEU A 12 11.85 23.52 -7.12
CA LEU A 12 11.16 23.17 -5.87
C LEU A 12 9.64 23.07 -6.03
N SER A 13 9.01 23.91 -6.86
CA SER A 13 7.55 23.87 -7.04
C SER A 13 7.05 22.61 -7.76
N ASN A 14 7.88 21.98 -8.59
CA ASN A 14 7.55 20.72 -9.27
C ASN A 14 7.78 19.48 -8.39
N ALA A 15 8.46 19.61 -7.25
CA ALA A 15 8.77 18.49 -6.35
C ALA A 15 7.63 18.18 -5.36
N ALA A 16 6.62 19.05 -5.24
CA ALA A 16 5.44 18.77 -4.43
C ALA A 16 4.44 17.90 -5.22
N VAL A 17 4.72 16.59 -5.30
CA VAL A 17 3.69 15.62 -5.66
C VAL A 17 2.68 15.61 -4.52
N LEU A 18 1.63 16.42 -4.65
CA LEU A 18 0.49 16.36 -3.76
C LEU A 18 -0.15 14.98 -3.92
N VAL A 19 0.04 14.10 -2.94
CA VAL A 19 -0.75 12.87 -2.83
C VAL A 19 -2.19 13.30 -2.61
N GLN A 20 -2.94 13.41 -3.71
CA GLN A 20 -4.35 13.81 -3.69
C GLN A 20 -5.18 12.58 -3.30
N SER A 21 -5.43 12.43 -2.00
CA SER A 21 -6.52 11.59 -1.53
C SER A 21 -7.84 12.17 -2.05
N LYS A 22 -8.77 11.29 -2.44
CA LYS A 22 -10.09 11.70 -2.88
C LYS A 22 -10.94 12.11 -1.68
N SER A 23 -11.71 13.19 -1.83
CA SER A 23 -12.69 13.60 -0.83
C SER A 23 -13.85 12.58 -0.76
N PRO A 24 -14.64 12.56 0.33
CA PRO A 24 -15.76 11.62 0.45
C PRO A 24 -16.76 11.67 -0.72
N SER A 25 -17.06 12.87 -1.23
CA SER A 25 -17.96 13.04 -2.38
C SER A 25 -17.36 12.47 -3.67
N GLU A 26 -16.05 12.60 -3.87
CA GLU A 26 -15.34 12.00 -4.99
C GLU A 26 -15.26 10.48 -4.87
N TRP A 27 -15.12 9.92 -3.66
CA TRP A 27 -15.18 8.48 -3.42
C TRP A 27 -16.53 7.91 -3.88
N VAL A 28 -17.64 8.55 -3.50
CA VAL A 28 -18.99 8.14 -3.94
C VAL A 28 -19.16 8.32 -5.45
N SER A 29 -18.74 9.47 -5.98
CA SER A 29 -18.97 9.81 -7.40
C SER A 29 -18.13 8.98 -8.36
N SER A 30 -16.94 8.53 -7.95
CA SER A 30 -16.01 7.76 -8.80
C SER A 30 -16.38 6.28 -8.95
N ARG A 31 -17.39 5.78 -8.22
CA ARG A 31 -17.84 4.37 -8.25
C ARG A 31 -16.68 3.37 -8.20
N ARG A 32 -15.73 3.61 -7.29
CA ARG A 32 -14.56 2.74 -7.13
C ARG A 32 -14.95 1.32 -6.80
N THR A 33 -14.21 0.38 -7.36
CA THR A 33 -14.20 -1.00 -6.90
C THR A 33 -13.13 -1.14 -5.81
N ILE A 34 -13.53 -1.64 -4.64
CA ILE A 34 -12.70 -1.78 -3.44
C ILE A 34 -12.23 -3.23 -3.32
N TYR A 35 -10.94 -3.44 -3.08
CA TYR A 35 -10.34 -4.74 -2.79
C TYR A 35 -10.12 -4.85 -1.28
N GLN A 36 -11.08 -5.43 -0.55
CA GLN A 36 -10.98 -5.54 0.90
C GLN A 36 -9.90 -6.57 1.29
N VAL A 37 -8.98 -6.16 2.15
CA VAL A 37 -7.84 -6.98 2.59
C VAL A 37 -7.90 -7.26 4.09
N VAL A 38 -7.60 -8.51 4.45
CA VAL A 38 -7.17 -8.88 5.81
C VAL A 38 -5.65 -8.95 5.80
N THR A 39 -4.99 -7.92 6.32
CA THR A 39 -3.54 -7.68 6.12
C THR A 39 -2.69 -8.90 6.46
N ASP A 40 -2.97 -9.52 7.61
CA ASP A 40 -2.26 -10.71 8.09
C ASP A 40 -2.28 -11.89 7.11
N ARG A 41 -3.32 -11.97 6.25
CA ARG A 41 -3.57 -13.10 5.33
C ARG A 41 -3.30 -12.78 3.87
N PHE A 42 -2.75 -11.61 3.59
CA PHE A 42 -2.60 -11.14 2.21
C PHE A 42 -1.22 -11.45 1.64
N ALA A 43 -0.17 -10.91 2.26
CA ALA A 43 1.19 -11.08 1.79
C ALA A 43 2.20 -10.81 2.91
N LEU A 44 3.28 -11.58 2.93
CA LEU A 44 4.47 -11.31 3.72
C LEU A 44 5.25 -10.15 3.09
N GLY A 45 5.92 -9.36 3.92
CA GLY A 45 6.90 -8.39 3.42
C GLY A 45 8.17 -9.08 2.93
N ASP A 46 8.96 -8.39 2.11
CA ASP A 46 10.25 -8.92 1.65
C ASP A 46 11.18 -9.31 2.83
N GLY A 47 11.74 -10.51 2.76
CA GLY A 47 12.58 -11.09 3.82
C GLY A 47 11.87 -11.42 5.14
N GLN A 48 10.53 -11.29 5.23
CA GLN A 48 9.76 -11.74 6.39
C GLN A 48 9.47 -13.24 6.32
N GLU A 49 9.44 -13.87 7.48
CA GLU A 49 9.14 -15.29 7.60
C GLU A 49 7.63 -15.53 7.69
N ASP A 50 7.18 -16.62 7.07
CA ASP A 50 5.82 -17.11 7.26
C ASP A 50 5.71 -17.69 8.67
N LEU A 51 4.86 -17.08 9.51
CA LEU A 51 4.69 -17.51 10.89
C LEU A 51 3.85 -18.79 11.03
N CYS A 52 3.32 -19.30 9.92
CA CYS A 52 2.53 -20.52 9.85
C CYS A 52 3.36 -21.80 9.67
N VAL A 53 4.68 -21.67 9.47
CA VAL A 53 5.60 -22.78 9.28
C VAL A 53 6.71 -22.73 10.32
N ASP A 54 6.83 -23.81 11.09
CA ASP A 54 7.91 -24.17 12.01
C ASP A 54 8.34 -23.17 13.12
N GLY A 55 8.20 -23.62 14.38
CA GLY A 55 9.04 -23.15 15.49
C GLY A 55 8.74 -21.77 16.10
N HIS A 56 8.06 -20.88 15.39
CA HIS A 56 7.58 -19.60 15.94
C HIS A 56 6.06 -19.54 15.88
N MET A 57 5.40 -20.15 16.88
CA MET A 57 3.96 -20.04 17.08
C MET A 57 3.09 -20.62 15.94
N SER A 58 3.37 -21.90 15.59
CA SER A 58 2.44 -23.07 15.55
C SER A 58 1.81 -23.57 14.24
N GLU A 59 1.37 -24.84 14.29
CA GLU A 59 0.54 -25.61 13.34
C GLU A 59 -0.87 -25.00 13.06
N GLU A 60 -1.07 -23.69 13.27
CA GLU A 60 -2.38 -23.06 13.54
C GLU A 60 -2.92 -22.12 12.46
N CYS A 61 -2.18 -21.89 11.37
CA CYS A 61 -2.76 -21.18 10.24
C CYS A 61 -3.41 -22.21 9.32
N PRO A 62 -4.73 -22.42 9.34
CA PRO A 62 -5.69 -21.36 9.07
C PRO A 62 -6.80 -21.29 10.15
N ASN A 63 -7.01 -20.05 10.62
CA ASN A 63 -8.01 -19.53 11.59
C ASN A 63 -7.59 -19.50 13.08
N GLY A 64 -6.35 -19.85 13.42
CA GLY A 64 -5.68 -19.40 14.65
C GLY A 64 -4.42 -18.61 14.32
N ARG A 65 -4.04 -17.68 15.22
CA ARG A 65 -2.81 -16.86 15.19
C ARG A 65 -2.60 -16.00 13.94
N PHE A 66 -1.50 -15.24 14.01
CA PHE A 66 -1.03 -14.35 12.95
C PHE A 66 -0.19 -15.14 11.96
N CYS A 67 -0.49 -14.97 10.68
CA CYS A 67 0.29 -15.55 9.58
C CYS A 67 1.50 -14.70 9.22
N GLY A 68 1.57 -13.45 9.70
CA GLY A 68 2.74 -12.57 9.49
C GLY A 68 2.57 -11.58 8.34
N GLY A 69 1.38 -11.51 7.73
CA GLY A 69 1.12 -10.51 6.70
C GLY A 69 1.21 -9.08 7.25
N SER A 70 1.78 -8.18 6.45
CA SER A 70 2.11 -6.81 6.88
C SER A 70 1.69 -5.76 5.84
N PHE A 71 1.74 -4.48 6.22
CA PHE A 71 1.48 -3.39 5.27
C PHE A 71 2.59 -3.26 4.23
N ASP A 72 3.82 -3.63 4.55
CA ASP A 72 4.92 -3.67 3.57
C ASP A 72 4.64 -4.75 2.52
N GLY A 73 4.23 -5.95 2.93
CA GLY A 73 3.80 -7.01 2.01
C GLY A 73 2.60 -6.60 1.14
N LEU A 74 1.66 -5.83 1.70
CA LEU A 74 0.58 -5.23 0.91
C LEU A 74 1.10 -4.21 -0.11
N ALA A 75 2.03 -3.34 0.30
CA ALA A 75 2.62 -2.30 -0.56
C ALA A 75 3.33 -2.92 -1.77
N ASP A 76 4.07 -4.01 -1.56
CA ASP A 76 4.79 -4.75 -2.61
C ASP A 76 3.85 -5.33 -3.68
N HIS A 77 2.56 -5.51 -3.36
CA HIS A 77 1.56 -6.10 -4.25
C HIS A 77 0.49 -5.11 -4.73
N LEU A 78 0.64 -3.79 -4.51
CA LEU A 78 -0.32 -2.80 -5.00
C LEU A 78 -0.48 -2.85 -6.53
N GLN A 79 0.58 -3.23 -7.25
CA GLN A 79 0.51 -3.36 -8.71
C GLN A 79 -0.39 -4.54 -9.14
N TYR A 80 -0.35 -5.67 -8.41
CA TYR A 80 -1.25 -6.80 -8.63
C TYR A 80 -2.73 -6.38 -8.49
N ILE A 81 -3.04 -5.64 -7.42
CA ILE A 81 -4.40 -5.12 -7.18
C ILE A 81 -4.84 -4.15 -8.29
N GLN A 82 -3.95 -3.27 -8.74
CA GLN A 82 -4.21 -2.33 -9.85
C GLN A 82 -4.40 -3.05 -11.20
N TYR A 83 -3.67 -4.13 -11.47
CA TYR A 83 -3.86 -4.94 -12.69
C TYR A 83 -5.25 -5.56 -12.75
N MET A 84 -5.80 -5.98 -11.61
CA MET A 84 -7.19 -6.42 -11.48
C MET A 84 -8.23 -5.30 -11.56
N LYS A 85 -7.81 -4.05 -11.79
CA LYS A 85 -8.65 -2.84 -11.94
C LYS A 85 -9.37 -2.38 -10.68
N PHE A 86 -8.93 -2.83 -9.50
CA PHE A 86 -9.38 -2.21 -8.25
C PHE A 86 -8.75 -0.83 -8.07
N GLY A 87 -9.55 0.14 -7.63
CA GLY A 87 -9.14 1.54 -7.48
C GLY A 87 -8.96 1.97 -6.02
N ALA A 88 -9.08 1.02 -5.10
CA ALA A 88 -8.97 1.18 -3.66
C ALA A 88 -8.73 -0.17 -2.98
N VAL A 89 -8.02 -0.14 -1.86
CA VAL A 89 -7.83 -1.22 -0.89
C VAL A 89 -8.33 -0.74 0.46
#